data_AF-A0A7I7LAQ2-F1
#
_entry.id   AF-A0A7I7LAQ2-F1
#
_cell.length_a   1.000
_cell.length_b   1.000
_cell.length_c   1.000
_cell.angle_alpha   90.00
_cell.angle_beta   90.00
_cell.angle_gamma   90.00
#
_symmetry.space_group_name_H-M   'P 1'
#
loop_
_entity.id
_entity.type
_entity.pdbx_description
1 polymer ?
#
loop_
_entity_poly.entity_id
_entity_poly.type
_entity_poly.pdbx_seq_one_letter_code
_entity_poly.pdbx_strand_id
1 'polypeptide(L)'
;MIRATVLRFGATLALACALAGCAAPKSLPPTAAPDLSRDLEAKVTGDGMFAHLRALQTVADSNGGNRATGTPGYDASVDYVVKALKVKGFEVTTPEFQRLYTVSEGKPTLTVAGRSYSVDQASLLVQTPPGGLAGAPVRPSRSDGCAVADYPPALPDNAIAVVDDTGCSVVDKHNSAVAKGAVGLIVISAAQDRGSSANLFGPGYYNQLKVPVAVVGASGAAALARTNAPIRLVLDTENIQIKSRNVLAKTKTGTPDEVVMVGARLDSPPGSPGINSAGSGVAAVLETALQLGPLPPVTNAVRFAFWGGRDQWRHGLRLRNG
;
A
#
# COMPACT_ATOMS: atom_id res chain seq x y z
N MET A 1 28.57 -87.79 21.89
CA MET A 1 28.15 -89.13 22.34
C MET A 1 26.65 -89.15 22.54
N ILE A 2 25.98 -90.11 21.89
CA ILE A 2 24.85 -90.91 22.41
C ILE A 2 23.45 -90.26 22.48
N ARG A 3 22.62 -90.68 21.50
CA ARG A 3 21.25 -91.27 21.56
C ARG A 3 20.14 -90.48 22.26
N ALA A 4 19.05 -90.09 21.59
CA ALA A 4 17.93 -90.89 21.06
C ALA A 4 16.78 -91.15 22.06
N THR A 5 15.57 -91.13 21.49
CA THR A 5 14.37 -91.91 21.82
C THR A 5 13.18 -91.20 22.50
N VAL A 6 12.22 -90.87 21.64
CA VAL A 6 10.75 -90.94 21.73
C VAL A 6 10.15 -91.63 22.97
N LEU A 7 9.10 -91.02 23.55
CA LEU A 7 7.86 -91.74 23.89
C LEU A 7 6.64 -90.80 23.86
N ARG A 8 5.66 -91.13 23.01
CA ARG A 8 4.30 -90.57 23.02
C ARG A 8 3.47 -91.37 24.01
N PHE A 9 2.74 -90.70 24.90
CA PHE A 9 1.46 -91.18 25.44
C PHE A 9 0.52 -89.98 25.58
N GLY A 10 -0.64 -90.07 24.93
CA GLY A 10 -1.67 -89.05 24.96
C GLY A 10 -2.51 -89.13 26.23
N ALA A 11 -3.01 -87.98 26.68
CA ALA A 11 -4.24 -87.86 27.44
C ALA A 11 -4.74 -86.43 27.31
N THR A 12 -5.82 -86.26 26.55
CA THR A 12 -6.64 -85.05 26.47
C THR A 12 -7.28 -84.80 27.85
N LEU A 13 -6.98 -83.66 28.48
CA LEU A 13 -7.74 -83.15 29.61
C LEU A 13 -8.14 -81.69 29.37
N ALA A 14 -9.41 -81.42 29.63
CA ALA A 14 -10.15 -80.22 29.29
C ALA A 14 -9.52 -78.92 29.83
N LEU A 15 -9.38 -77.92 28.95
CA LEU A 15 -8.95 -76.57 29.32
C LEU A 15 -10.16 -75.79 29.86
N ALA A 16 -10.26 -75.67 31.18
CA ALA A 16 -11.16 -74.72 31.82
C ALA A 16 -10.59 -73.30 31.64
N CYS A 17 -11.24 -72.48 30.82
CA CYS A 17 -10.92 -71.06 30.68
C CYS A 17 -11.24 -70.31 31.98
N ALA A 18 -10.22 -70.00 32.77
CA ALA A 18 -10.32 -68.99 33.82
C ALA A 18 -10.36 -67.60 33.17
N LEU A 19 -11.54 -66.96 33.21
CA LEU A 19 -11.72 -65.56 32.85
C LEU A 19 -11.05 -64.66 33.89
N ALA A 20 -9.77 -64.35 33.70
CA ALA A 20 -9.13 -63.23 34.38
C ALA A 20 -9.62 -61.93 33.70
N GLY A 21 -10.50 -61.19 34.38
CA GLY A 21 -10.96 -59.87 33.94
C GLY A 21 -9.82 -58.87 33.96
N CYS A 22 -9.26 -58.56 32.79
CA CYS A 22 -8.41 -57.39 32.60
C CYS A 22 -9.27 -56.13 32.69
N ALA A 23 -9.22 -55.44 33.84
CA ALA A 23 -9.70 -54.06 33.91
C ALA A 23 -8.77 -53.19 33.06
N ALA A 24 -9.24 -52.76 31.89
CA ALA A 24 -8.53 -51.77 31.08
C ALA A 24 -8.35 -50.47 31.89
N PRO A 25 -7.16 -49.84 31.88
CA PRO A 25 -6.99 -48.53 32.49
C PRO A 25 -7.95 -47.56 31.80
N LYS A 26 -8.79 -46.88 32.59
CA LYS A 26 -9.60 -45.76 32.10
C LYS A 26 -8.64 -44.72 31.52
N SER A 27 -8.63 -44.56 30.21
CA SER A 27 -8.07 -43.38 29.57
C SER A 27 -8.81 -42.17 30.12
N LEU A 28 -8.06 -41.28 30.77
CA LEU A 28 -8.58 -39.95 31.10
C LEU A 28 -9.05 -39.30 29.78
N PRO A 29 -10.22 -38.64 29.75
CA PRO A 29 -10.63 -37.91 28.56
C PRO A 29 -9.53 -36.90 28.20
N PRO A 30 -9.24 -36.70 26.90
CA PRO A 30 -8.26 -35.69 26.49
C PRO A 30 -8.69 -34.35 27.06
N THR A 31 -7.78 -33.68 27.77
CA THR A 31 -7.97 -32.30 28.23
C THR A 31 -8.40 -31.48 27.02
N ALA A 32 -9.56 -30.81 27.11
CA ALA A 32 -10.02 -29.94 26.04
C ALA A 32 -8.88 -28.99 25.65
N ALA A 33 -8.65 -28.81 24.34
CA ALA A 33 -7.68 -27.84 23.87
C ALA A 33 -8.01 -26.47 24.51
N PRO A 34 -7.00 -25.67 24.93
CA PRO A 34 -7.24 -24.35 25.48
C PRO A 34 -8.17 -23.55 24.56
N ASP A 35 -9.25 -22.98 25.12
CA ASP A 35 -10.12 -22.07 24.39
C ASP A 35 -9.40 -20.73 24.25
N LEU A 36 -8.50 -20.69 23.27
CA LEU A 36 -7.67 -19.54 22.96
C LEU A 36 -8.51 -18.27 22.77
N SER A 37 -9.73 -18.40 22.24
CA SER A 37 -10.61 -17.26 21.99
C SER A 37 -11.09 -16.64 23.30
N ARG A 38 -11.58 -17.47 24.24
CA ARG A 38 -11.99 -17.01 25.57
C ARG A 38 -10.82 -16.48 26.40
N ASP A 39 -9.66 -17.13 26.29
CA ASP A 39 -8.45 -16.67 26.97
C ASP A 39 -8.00 -15.29 26.47
N LEU A 40 -8.07 -15.04 25.17
CA LEU A 40 -7.77 -13.73 24.58
C LEU A 40 -8.81 -12.69 24.97
N GLU A 41 -10.10 -13.03 24.89
CA GLU A 41 -11.20 -12.14 25.31
C GLU A 41 -11.01 -11.66 26.75
N ALA A 42 -10.60 -12.55 27.65
CA ALA A 42 -10.35 -12.20 29.05
C ALA A 42 -9.07 -11.35 29.25
N LYS A 43 -8.08 -11.47 28.37
CA LYS A 43 -6.77 -10.79 28.50
C LYS A 43 -6.68 -9.46 27.76
N VAL A 44 -7.39 -9.30 26.65
CA VAL A 44 -7.40 -8.07 25.86
C VAL A 44 -8.39 -7.11 26.51
N THR A 45 -7.86 -6.17 27.29
CA THR A 45 -8.68 -5.26 28.11
C THR A 45 -8.65 -3.82 27.60
N GLY A 46 -9.71 -3.07 27.91
CA GLY A 46 -9.74 -1.63 27.66
C GLY A 46 -8.59 -0.89 28.33
N ASP A 47 -8.20 -1.28 29.55
CA ASP A 47 -7.09 -0.67 30.28
C ASP A 47 -5.74 -0.91 29.59
N GLY A 48 -5.50 -2.12 29.07
CA GLY A 48 -4.32 -2.44 28.26
C GLY A 48 -4.26 -1.57 26.99
N MET A 49 -5.39 -1.46 26.29
CA MET A 49 -5.50 -0.57 25.13
C MET A 49 -5.25 0.90 25.50
N PHE A 50 -5.81 1.40 26.60
CA PHE A 50 -5.60 2.78 27.06
C PHE A 50 -4.15 3.06 27.43
N ALA A 51 -3.41 2.07 27.96
CA ALA A 51 -1.98 2.21 28.18
C ALA A 51 -1.23 2.48 26.86
N HIS A 52 -1.57 1.75 25.79
CA HIS A 52 -1.00 2.00 24.47
C HIS A 52 -1.41 3.36 23.90
N LEU A 53 -2.66 3.78 24.07
CA LEU A 53 -3.12 5.11 23.63
C LEU A 53 -2.36 6.24 24.33
N ARG A 54 -2.11 6.12 25.64
CA ARG A 54 -1.30 7.09 26.39
C ARG A 54 0.13 7.13 25.88
N ALA A 55 0.75 5.98 25.61
CA ALA A 55 2.10 5.93 25.05
C ALA A 55 2.17 6.60 23.67
N LEU A 56 1.19 6.36 22.80
CA LEU A 56 1.11 7.04 21.50
C LEU A 56 0.86 8.55 21.66
N GLN A 57 0.06 8.97 22.64
CA GLN A 57 -0.12 10.40 22.94
C GLN A 57 1.20 11.04 23.39
N THR A 58 1.95 10.41 24.31
CA THR A 58 3.28 10.89 24.71
C THR A 58 4.24 11.00 23.53
N VAL A 59 4.22 10.02 22.61
CA VAL A 59 5.00 10.09 21.37
C VAL A 59 4.60 11.30 20.54
N ALA A 60 3.30 11.56 20.35
CA ALA A 60 2.84 12.72 19.62
C ALA A 60 3.27 14.04 20.29
N ASP A 61 3.04 14.18 21.60
CA ASP A 61 3.35 15.39 22.37
C ASP A 61 4.84 15.72 22.32
N SER A 62 5.70 14.70 22.40
CA SER A 62 7.16 14.87 22.34
C SER A 62 7.69 15.19 20.93
N ASN A 63 6.85 15.08 19.89
CA ASN A 63 7.26 15.20 18.49
C ASN A 63 6.36 16.16 17.68
N GLY A 64 6.01 17.30 18.28
CA GLY A 64 5.25 18.35 17.57
C GLY A 64 3.76 18.04 17.43
N GLY A 65 3.18 17.31 18.39
CA GLY A 65 1.75 17.04 18.50
C GLY A 65 1.21 16.03 17.48
N ASN A 66 2.06 15.29 16.77
CA ASN A 66 1.62 14.34 15.75
C ASN A 66 2.59 13.17 15.55
N ARG A 67 2.13 12.17 14.79
CA ARG A 67 2.84 10.94 14.43
C ARG A 67 2.70 10.72 12.92
N ALA A 68 2.74 11.79 12.15
CA ALA A 68 2.53 11.75 10.71
C ALA A 68 3.70 11.08 10.01
N THR A 69 3.43 10.32 8.95
CA THR A 69 4.47 9.64 8.18
C THR A 69 5.59 10.61 7.75
N GLY A 70 6.85 10.20 7.89
CA GLY A 70 8.02 11.02 7.57
C GLY A 70 8.43 12.02 8.66
N THR A 71 7.76 11.99 9.82
CA THR A 71 8.11 12.81 11.00
C THR A 71 8.81 11.99 12.09
N PRO A 72 9.59 12.63 12.99
CA PRO A 72 10.15 11.96 14.17
C PRO A 72 9.11 11.26 15.05
N GLY A 73 7.88 11.79 15.12
CA GLY A 73 6.79 11.16 15.88
C GLY A 73 6.33 9.83 15.28
N TYR A 74 6.43 9.67 13.95
CA TYR A 74 6.17 8.38 13.31
C TYR A 74 7.28 7.36 13.62
N ASP A 75 8.54 7.78 13.54
CA ASP A 75 9.68 6.92 13.87
C ASP A 75 9.64 6.46 15.33
N ALA A 76 9.35 7.36 16.26
CA ALA A 76 9.14 7.02 17.67
C ALA A 76 7.94 6.08 17.89
N SER A 77 6.89 6.18 17.06
CA SER A 77 5.76 5.24 17.10
C SER A 77 6.16 3.85 16.64
N VAL A 78 6.97 3.76 15.58
CA VAL A 78 7.54 2.50 15.09
C VAL A 78 8.39 1.86 16.19
N ASP A 79 9.29 2.62 16.80
CA ASP A 79 10.16 2.13 17.87
C ASP A 79 9.37 1.62 19.08
N TYR A 80 8.31 2.34 19.47
CA TYR A 80 7.42 1.91 20.54
C TYR A 80 6.78 0.54 20.25
N VAL A 81 6.18 0.37 19.07
CA VAL A 81 5.51 -0.89 18.68
C VAL A 81 6.52 -2.03 18.54
N VAL A 82 7.66 -1.78 17.90
CA VAL A 82 8.75 -2.75 17.75
C VAL A 82 9.25 -3.22 19.11
N LYS A 83 9.47 -2.29 20.04
CA LYS A 83 9.92 -2.61 21.40
C LYS A 83 8.90 -3.47 22.14
N ALA A 84 7.62 -3.09 22.10
CA ALA A 84 6.55 -3.83 22.77
C ALA A 84 6.47 -5.30 22.27
N LEU A 85 6.51 -5.50 20.96
CA LEU A 85 6.47 -6.83 20.34
C LEU A 85 7.73 -7.65 20.65
N LYS A 86 8.92 -7.04 20.57
CA LYS A 86 10.19 -7.72 20.88
C LYS A 86 10.27 -8.17 22.35
N VAL A 87 9.78 -7.37 23.28
CA VAL A 87 9.70 -7.73 24.72
C VAL A 87 8.85 -8.99 24.92
N LYS A 88 7.83 -9.22 24.09
CA LYS A 88 7.03 -10.45 24.09
C LYS A 88 7.63 -11.61 23.29
N GLY A 89 8.82 -11.44 22.70
CA GLY A 89 9.54 -12.49 21.99
C GLY A 89 9.14 -12.68 20.53
N PHE A 90 8.40 -11.74 19.94
CA PHE A 90 8.15 -11.73 18.50
C PHE A 90 9.43 -11.43 17.72
N GLU A 91 9.55 -12.07 16.56
CA GLU A 91 10.43 -11.58 15.50
C GLU A 91 9.71 -10.46 14.75
N VAL A 92 10.38 -9.31 14.61
CA VAL A 92 9.79 -8.08 14.07
C VAL A 92 10.62 -7.58 12.91
N THR A 93 9.98 -7.33 11.77
CA THR A 93 10.61 -6.70 10.60
C THR A 93 9.98 -5.34 10.34
N THR A 94 10.79 -4.42 9.80
CA THR A 94 10.36 -3.06 9.48
C THR A 94 10.64 -2.73 8.01
N PRO A 95 9.90 -3.31 7.05
CA PRO A 95 10.17 -3.05 5.64
C PRO A 95 9.94 -1.57 5.31
N GLU A 96 10.89 -0.98 4.60
CA GLU A 96 10.79 0.39 4.10
C GLU A 96 10.11 0.43 2.74
N PHE A 97 9.40 1.52 2.46
CA PHE A 97 8.84 1.81 1.15
C PHE A 97 8.85 3.33 0.90
N GLN A 98 8.82 3.71 -0.37
CA GLN A 98 8.69 5.10 -0.78
C GLN A 98 7.24 5.42 -1.10
N ARG A 99 6.81 6.64 -0.79
CA ARG A 99 5.52 7.18 -1.21
C ARG A 99 5.63 8.65 -1.56
N LEU A 100 4.65 9.15 -2.29
CA LEU A 100 4.51 10.57 -2.58
C LEU A 100 3.85 11.30 -1.40
N TYR A 101 4.40 12.45 -1.05
CA TYR A 101 3.83 13.39 -0.09
C TYR A 101 3.59 14.72 -0.80
N THR A 102 2.34 15.18 -0.77
CA THR A 102 1.95 16.48 -1.33
C THR A 102 2.32 17.57 -0.34
N VAL A 103 3.30 18.39 -0.71
CA VAL A 103 3.74 19.56 0.06
C VAL A 103 2.79 20.73 -0.17
N SER A 104 2.36 20.91 -1.42
CA SER A 104 1.41 21.95 -1.85
C SER A 104 0.52 21.40 -2.94
N GLU A 105 -0.80 21.62 -2.83
CA GLU A 105 -1.76 21.20 -3.86
C GLU A 105 -1.63 22.05 -5.14
N GLY A 106 -1.12 23.29 -5.04
CA GLY A 106 -1.04 24.22 -6.15
C GLY A 106 -2.42 24.55 -6.74
N LYS A 107 -2.43 25.09 -7.96
CA LYS A 107 -3.62 25.25 -8.79
C LYS A 107 -3.28 24.99 -10.26
N PRO A 108 -3.12 23.71 -10.66
CA PRO A 108 -2.77 23.37 -12.03
C PRO A 108 -3.77 23.93 -13.04
N THR A 109 -3.27 24.71 -13.98
CA THR A 109 -4.09 25.52 -14.88
C THR A 109 -3.51 25.53 -16.30
N LEU A 110 -4.38 25.32 -17.29
CA LEU A 110 -4.11 25.59 -18.70
C LEU A 110 -4.76 26.92 -19.08
N THR A 111 -4.01 27.82 -19.70
CA THR A 111 -4.52 29.09 -20.24
C THR A 111 -4.44 29.09 -21.77
N VAL A 112 -5.60 29.30 -22.41
CA VAL A 112 -5.76 29.33 -23.86
C VAL A 112 -6.48 30.62 -24.24
N ALA A 113 -5.86 31.45 -25.07
CA ALA A 113 -6.41 32.74 -25.51
C ALA A 113 -6.93 33.61 -24.33
N GLY A 114 -6.15 33.68 -23.25
CA GLY A 114 -6.48 34.46 -22.05
C GLY A 114 -7.52 33.83 -21.10
N ARG A 115 -8.10 32.66 -21.44
CA ARG A 115 -9.04 31.95 -20.57
C ARG A 115 -8.37 30.78 -19.89
N SER A 116 -8.64 30.61 -18.59
CA SER A 116 -8.06 29.56 -17.77
C SER A 116 -9.00 28.36 -17.59
N TYR A 117 -8.42 27.17 -17.61
CA TYR A 117 -9.09 25.87 -17.46
C TYR A 117 -8.32 25.06 -16.41
N SER A 118 -9.03 24.46 -15.45
CA SER A 118 -8.43 23.51 -14.52
C SER A 118 -7.91 22.30 -15.28
N VAL A 119 -6.74 21.80 -14.89
CA VAL A 119 -6.16 20.56 -15.41
C VAL A 119 -5.72 19.68 -14.25
N ASP A 120 -5.53 18.40 -14.51
CA ASP A 120 -4.87 17.49 -13.55
C ASP A 120 -3.38 17.40 -13.89
N GLN A 121 -2.51 17.52 -12.88
CA GLN A 121 -1.07 17.34 -13.05
C GLN A 121 -0.74 15.84 -13.03
N ALA A 122 -0.49 15.25 -14.19
CA ALA A 122 -0.06 13.85 -14.29
C ALA A 122 1.42 13.69 -13.92
N SER A 123 2.27 14.69 -14.19
CA SER A 123 3.67 14.69 -13.79
C SER A 123 3.84 14.98 -12.29
N LEU A 124 3.63 13.95 -11.45
CA LEU A 124 3.58 14.11 -10.00
C LEU A 124 4.89 14.65 -9.39
N LEU A 125 6.04 14.40 -10.03
CA LEU A 125 7.37 14.80 -9.56
C LEU A 125 8.02 15.92 -10.40
N VAL A 126 7.32 16.43 -11.43
CA VAL A 126 7.85 17.46 -12.33
C VAL A 126 6.83 18.59 -12.44
N GLN A 127 7.24 19.77 -11.98
CA GLN A 127 6.47 21.01 -12.05
C GLN A 127 6.88 21.83 -13.28
N THR A 128 6.03 22.76 -13.69
CA THR A 128 6.45 23.83 -14.62
C THR A 128 7.36 24.83 -13.91
N PRO A 129 8.19 25.60 -14.64
CA PRO A 129 8.94 26.72 -14.06
C PRO A 129 8.02 27.74 -13.36
N PRO A 130 8.54 28.56 -12.43
CA PRO A 130 7.78 29.67 -11.86
C PRO A 130 7.20 30.56 -12.96
N GLY A 131 5.91 30.85 -12.89
CA GLY A 131 5.21 31.57 -13.96
C GLY A 131 4.65 30.67 -15.07
N GLY A 132 4.90 29.36 -15.04
CA GLY A 132 4.36 28.40 -16.01
C GLY A 132 5.19 28.25 -17.28
N LEU A 133 4.85 27.24 -18.06
CA LEU A 133 5.43 26.91 -19.35
C LEU A 133 4.58 27.52 -20.47
N ALA A 134 5.17 28.42 -21.26
CA ALA A 134 4.53 29.00 -22.44
C ALA A 134 5.10 28.39 -23.72
N GLY A 135 4.23 28.00 -24.66
CA GLY A 135 4.66 27.28 -25.85
C GLY A 135 3.55 27.07 -26.87
N ALA A 136 3.94 26.84 -28.13
CA ALA A 136 2.99 26.49 -29.18
C ALA A 136 2.48 25.04 -28.96
N PRO A 137 1.16 24.79 -29.01
CA PRO A 137 0.65 23.43 -28.98
C PRO A 137 0.97 22.72 -30.31
N VAL A 138 1.56 21.53 -30.24
CA VAL A 138 1.87 20.70 -31.41
C VAL A 138 1.06 19.42 -31.34
N ARG A 139 0.48 19.02 -32.48
CA ARG A 139 -0.28 17.77 -32.59
C ARG A 139 0.46 16.79 -33.49
N PRO A 140 0.58 15.52 -33.09
CA PRO A 140 1.02 14.46 -33.98
C PRO A 140 -0.02 14.17 -35.07
N SER A 141 0.42 13.55 -36.17
CA SER A 141 -0.43 13.12 -37.29
C SER A 141 -1.43 12.04 -36.87
N ARG A 142 -1.02 11.16 -35.95
CA ARG A 142 -1.91 10.28 -35.18
C ARG A 142 -2.17 10.92 -33.83
N SER A 143 -3.44 11.12 -33.47
CA SER A 143 -3.82 11.82 -32.24
C SER A 143 -3.33 11.15 -30.95
N ASP A 144 -3.07 9.84 -30.97
CA ASP A 144 -2.52 9.08 -29.86
C ASP A 144 -1.04 9.44 -29.57
N GLY A 145 -0.29 9.94 -30.56
CA GLY A 145 1.10 10.37 -30.41
C GLY A 145 2.04 9.29 -29.88
N CYS A 146 1.72 8.02 -30.14
CA CYS A 146 2.44 6.90 -29.55
C CYS A 146 3.80 6.65 -30.20
N ALA A 147 4.00 7.04 -31.46
CA ALA A 147 5.28 6.90 -32.15
C ALA A 147 5.98 8.24 -32.36
N VAL A 148 7.30 8.23 -32.24
CA VAL A 148 8.18 9.38 -32.57
C VAL A 148 7.93 9.89 -34.00
N ALA A 149 7.61 8.98 -34.93
CA ALA A 149 7.34 9.30 -36.32
C ALA A 149 6.00 10.04 -36.54
N ASP A 150 5.09 10.02 -35.56
CA ASP A 150 3.81 10.72 -35.67
C ASP A 150 4.00 12.24 -35.59
N TYR A 151 5.10 12.69 -35.00
CA TYR A 151 5.44 14.10 -34.83
C TYR A 151 6.28 14.64 -36.00
N PRO A 152 6.18 15.96 -36.30
CA PRO A 152 7.03 16.61 -37.29
C PRO A 152 8.54 16.37 -37.06
N PRO A 153 9.37 16.44 -38.12
CA PRO A 153 10.82 16.25 -37.99
C PRO A 153 11.49 17.19 -37.00
N ALA A 154 11.00 18.43 -36.91
CA ALA A 154 11.44 19.43 -35.94
C ALA A 154 10.22 20.10 -35.30
N LEU A 155 10.28 20.29 -33.99
CA LEU A 155 9.28 21.04 -33.24
C LEU A 155 9.77 22.48 -33.02
N PRO A 156 8.86 23.47 -32.93
CA PRO A 156 9.21 24.80 -32.48
C PRO A 156 9.84 24.80 -31.08
N ASP A 157 10.61 25.83 -30.77
CA ASP A 157 11.11 26.04 -29.41
C ASP A 157 9.95 26.09 -28.42
N ASN A 158 10.16 25.46 -27.26
CA ASN A 158 9.15 25.32 -26.21
C ASN A 158 7.84 24.64 -26.66
N ALA A 159 7.86 23.80 -27.69
CA ALA A 159 6.68 23.07 -28.12
C ALA A 159 6.05 22.24 -26.99
N ILE A 160 4.72 22.31 -26.89
CA ILE A 160 3.93 21.51 -25.97
C ILE A 160 3.12 20.51 -26.79
N ALA A 161 3.43 19.22 -26.67
CA ALA A 161 2.70 18.19 -27.39
C ALA A 161 1.27 18.04 -26.85
N VAL A 162 0.30 17.87 -27.74
CA VAL A 162 -1.11 17.66 -27.38
C VAL A 162 -1.62 16.39 -28.05
N VAL A 163 -1.95 15.40 -27.24
CA VAL A 163 -2.36 14.05 -27.66
C VAL A 163 -3.69 13.65 -27.02
N ASP A 164 -4.34 12.62 -27.53
CA ASP A 164 -5.47 11.97 -26.85
C ASP A 164 -5.00 10.96 -25.79
N ASP A 165 -5.93 10.40 -25.04
CA ASP A 165 -5.70 9.43 -23.96
C ASP A 165 -5.77 7.96 -24.40
N THR A 166 -5.69 7.68 -25.71
CA THR A 166 -5.87 6.34 -26.30
C THR A 166 -4.56 5.70 -26.77
N GLY A 167 -4.60 4.44 -27.23
CA GLY A 167 -3.49 3.76 -27.91
C GLY A 167 -2.38 3.21 -27.01
N CYS A 168 -1.70 4.06 -26.23
CA CYS A 168 -0.54 3.70 -25.42
C CYS A 168 -0.53 4.40 -24.05
N SER A 169 0.50 4.14 -23.24
CA SER A 169 0.65 4.73 -21.90
C SER A 169 1.04 6.21 -21.98
N VAL A 170 0.83 6.96 -20.89
CA VAL A 170 1.30 8.35 -20.79
C VAL A 170 2.82 8.46 -20.90
N VAL A 171 3.55 7.42 -20.47
CA VAL A 171 5.01 7.35 -20.57
C VAL A 171 5.44 7.25 -22.03
N ASP A 172 4.78 6.43 -22.83
CA ASP A 172 5.11 6.27 -24.25
C ASP A 172 4.81 7.56 -25.02
N LYS A 173 3.65 8.18 -24.77
CA LYS A 173 3.27 9.50 -25.32
C LYS A 173 4.32 10.56 -24.98
N HIS A 174 4.72 10.61 -23.71
CA HIS A 174 5.77 11.50 -23.21
C HIS A 174 7.11 11.25 -23.92
N ASN A 175 7.56 10.00 -23.99
CA ASN A 175 8.85 9.66 -24.58
C ASN A 175 8.89 10.00 -26.07
N SER A 176 7.81 9.73 -26.80
CA SER A 176 7.69 10.07 -28.23
C SER A 176 7.72 11.57 -28.48
N ALA A 177 7.03 12.37 -27.64
CA ALA A 177 7.04 13.83 -27.72
C ALA A 177 8.41 14.44 -27.37
N VAL A 178 9.01 13.99 -26.26
CA VAL A 178 10.31 14.49 -25.77
C VAL A 178 11.44 14.15 -26.74
N ALA A 179 11.40 12.97 -27.37
CA ALA A 179 12.37 12.60 -28.41
C ALA A 179 12.39 13.56 -29.61
N LYS A 180 11.34 14.37 -29.78
CA LYS A 180 11.22 15.41 -30.80
C LYS A 180 11.45 16.84 -30.28
N GLY A 181 11.80 16.98 -29.00
CA GLY A 181 12.09 18.26 -28.37
C GLY A 181 10.89 18.94 -27.71
N ALA A 182 9.77 18.24 -27.50
CA ALA A 182 8.67 18.81 -26.73
C ALA A 182 9.10 19.00 -25.26
N VAL A 183 8.80 20.17 -24.70
CA VAL A 183 9.15 20.54 -23.32
C VAL A 183 7.96 20.39 -22.35
N GLY A 184 6.83 19.88 -22.85
CA GLY A 184 5.65 19.58 -22.07
C GLY A 184 4.66 18.73 -22.89
N LEU A 185 3.75 18.07 -22.18
CA LEU A 185 2.71 17.22 -22.76
C LEU A 185 1.34 17.54 -22.16
N ILE A 186 0.33 17.60 -23.01
CA ILE A 186 -1.08 17.68 -22.62
C ILE A 186 -1.80 16.46 -23.20
N VAL A 187 -2.39 15.67 -22.32
CA VAL A 187 -3.24 14.53 -22.66
C VAL A 187 -4.70 14.97 -22.56
N ILE A 188 -5.42 14.91 -23.68
CA ILE A 188 -6.85 15.17 -23.73
C ILE A 188 -7.58 13.91 -23.26
N SER A 189 -8.27 14.03 -22.13
CA SER A 189 -9.22 13.03 -21.64
C SER A 189 -10.62 13.62 -21.68
N ALA A 190 -11.23 13.51 -22.85
CA ALA A 190 -12.63 13.87 -23.09
C ALA A 190 -13.37 12.60 -23.54
N ALA A 191 -14.70 12.54 -23.34
CA ALA A 191 -15.50 11.41 -23.81
C ALA A 191 -15.24 11.17 -25.30
N GLN A 192 -14.68 10.01 -25.62
CA GLN A 192 -14.32 9.56 -26.97
C GLN A 192 -14.87 8.16 -27.19
N ASP A 193 -15.19 7.82 -28.44
CA ASP A 193 -15.81 6.54 -28.82
C ASP A 193 -14.97 5.32 -28.42
N ARG A 194 -13.64 5.47 -28.32
CA ARG A 194 -12.69 4.39 -27.98
C ARG A 194 -12.35 4.28 -26.50
N GLY A 195 -12.73 5.26 -25.68
CA GLY A 195 -12.32 5.36 -24.27
C GLY A 195 -10.80 5.50 -24.06
N SER A 196 -10.40 5.84 -22.83
CA SER A 196 -8.99 5.96 -22.46
C SER A 196 -8.29 4.59 -22.46
N SER A 197 -6.97 4.57 -22.72
CA SER A 197 -6.16 3.36 -22.60
C SER A 197 -6.25 2.76 -21.19
N ALA A 198 -6.53 1.45 -21.10
CA ALA A 198 -6.60 0.74 -19.81
C ALA A 198 -5.31 0.86 -18.97
N ASN A 199 -4.16 1.04 -19.62
CA ASN A 199 -2.85 1.25 -18.98
C ASN A 199 -2.29 2.66 -19.23
N LEU A 200 -3.15 3.68 -19.34
CA LEU A 200 -2.72 5.06 -19.51
C LEU A 200 -1.76 5.49 -18.39
N PHE A 201 -2.07 5.11 -17.14
CA PHE A 201 -1.26 5.37 -15.95
C PHE A 201 -0.79 4.06 -15.31
N GLY A 202 0.21 3.42 -15.92
CA GLY A 202 0.82 2.20 -15.38
C GLY A 202 1.54 2.40 -14.04
N PRO A 203 1.83 1.32 -13.29
CA PRO A 203 2.56 1.41 -12.02
C PRO A 203 3.89 2.17 -12.16
N GLY A 204 4.11 3.16 -11.30
CA GLY A 204 5.36 3.93 -11.26
C GLY A 204 5.58 4.87 -12.45
N TYR A 205 4.57 5.15 -13.29
CA TYR A 205 4.70 5.99 -14.48
C TYR A 205 5.35 7.36 -14.19
N TYR A 206 5.00 7.98 -13.07
CA TYR A 206 5.45 9.33 -12.70
C TYR A 206 6.96 9.42 -12.47
N ASN A 207 7.66 8.32 -12.18
CA ASN A 207 9.13 8.29 -12.07
C ASN A 207 9.83 8.45 -13.42
N GLN A 208 9.10 8.17 -14.51
CA GLN A 208 9.62 8.15 -15.88
C GLN A 208 9.38 9.46 -16.61
N LEU A 209 8.46 10.30 -16.13
CA LEU A 209 8.18 11.61 -16.71
C LEU A 209 9.31 12.60 -16.39
N LYS A 210 9.81 13.29 -17.41
CA LYS A 210 10.93 14.24 -17.35
C LYS A 210 10.53 15.66 -17.70
N VAL A 211 9.40 15.83 -18.39
CA VAL A 211 8.79 17.13 -18.65
C VAL A 211 7.40 17.23 -18.00
N PRO A 212 6.87 18.45 -17.78
CA PRO A 212 5.51 18.66 -17.29
C PRO A 212 4.46 17.94 -18.14
N VAL A 213 3.55 17.19 -17.49
CA VAL A 213 2.45 16.48 -18.14
C VAL A 213 1.12 16.83 -17.47
N ALA A 214 0.18 17.33 -18.26
CA ALA A 214 -1.16 17.68 -17.81
C ALA A 214 -2.21 16.76 -18.46
N VAL A 215 -3.31 16.51 -17.75
CA VAL A 215 -4.54 15.94 -18.31
C VAL A 215 -5.60 17.02 -18.37
N VAL A 216 -6.24 17.17 -19.52
CA VAL A 216 -7.27 18.18 -19.75
C VAL A 216 -8.60 17.52 -20.12
N GLY A 217 -9.67 17.98 -19.46
CA GLY A 217 -11.03 17.56 -19.75
C GLY A 217 -11.64 18.24 -20.99
N ALA A 218 -12.92 17.95 -21.25
CA ALA A 218 -13.63 18.39 -22.46
C ALA A 218 -13.59 19.91 -22.72
N SER A 219 -13.67 20.75 -21.67
CA SER A 219 -13.68 22.21 -21.84
C SER A 219 -12.35 22.76 -22.34
N GLY A 220 -11.23 22.31 -21.75
CA GLY A 220 -9.90 22.69 -22.20
C GLY A 220 -9.53 22.05 -23.54
N ALA A 221 -10.00 20.82 -23.80
CA ALA A 221 -9.86 20.18 -25.11
C ALA A 221 -10.55 20.99 -26.22
N ALA A 222 -11.78 21.45 -25.99
CA ALA A 222 -12.52 22.29 -26.93
C ALA A 222 -11.82 23.64 -27.18
N ALA A 223 -11.17 24.21 -26.16
CA ALA A 223 -10.38 25.43 -26.32
C ALA A 223 -9.11 25.17 -27.17
N LEU A 224 -8.38 24.09 -26.88
CA LEU A 224 -7.19 23.68 -27.64
C LEU A 224 -7.47 23.27 -29.08
N ALA A 225 -8.70 22.86 -29.41
CA ALA A 225 -9.10 22.52 -30.76
C ALA A 225 -9.26 23.77 -31.66
N ARG A 226 -9.40 24.96 -31.08
CA ARG A 226 -9.71 26.21 -31.79
C ARG A 226 -8.51 27.13 -31.99
N THR A 227 -7.31 26.70 -31.59
CA THR A 227 -6.12 27.57 -31.65
C THR A 227 -4.84 26.79 -31.89
N ASN A 228 -3.93 27.41 -32.62
CA ASN A 228 -2.51 27.04 -32.70
C ASN A 228 -1.61 28.11 -32.08
N ALA A 229 -2.21 29.15 -31.48
CA ALA A 229 -1.47 30.20 -30.78
C ALA A 229 -0.82 29.65 -29.51
N PRO A 230 0.28 30.28 -29.02
CA PRO A 230 0.92 29.87 -27.78
C PRO A 230 -0.06 29.79 -26.62
N ILE A 231 0.05 28.70 -25.87
CA ILE A 231 -0.69 28.44 -24.64
C ILE A 231 0.24 28.60 -23.45
N ARG A 232 -0.33 28.73 -22.25
CA ARG A 232 0.44 28.75 -21.01
C ARG A 232 -0.08 27.65 -20.08
N LEU A 233 0.81 26.77 -19.66
CA LEU A 233 0.54 25.66 -18.76
C LEU A 233 1.21 25.95 -17.40
N VAL A 234 0.46 25.85 -16.32
CA VAL A 234 0.96 25.94 -14.95
C VAL A 234 0.67 24.60 -14.27
N LEU A 235 1.72 23.89 -13.86
CA LEU A 235 1.66 22.68 -13.04
C LEU A 235 2.52 22.94 -11.80
N ASP A 236 1.86 23.33 -10.72
CA ASP A 236 2.47 23.83 -9.49
C ASP A 236 2.14 22.97 -8.27
N THR A 237 1.53 21.80 -8.44
CA THR A 237 1.42 20.81 -7.36
C THR A 237 2.81 20.31 -7.02
N GLU A 238 3.19 20.45 -5.76
CA GLU A 238 4.49 20.01 -5.25
C GLU A 238 4.32 18.68 -4.54
N ASN A 239 4.92 17.62 -5.09
CA ASN A 239 5.04 16.35 -4.40
C ASN A 239 6.52 15.98 -4.24
N ILE A 240 6.84 15.42 -3.09
CA ILE A 240 8.15 14.86 -2.79
C ILE A 240 8.01 13.37 -2.51
N GLN A 241 9.08 12.61 -2.77
CA GLN A 241 9.16 11.23 -2.29
C GLN A 241 9.63 11.22 -0.84
N ILE A 242 8.86 10.60 0.03
CA ILE A 242 9.26 10.32 1.41
C ILE A 242 9.37 8.82 1.63
N LYS A 243 10.30 8.43 2.52
CA LYS A 243 10.38 7.07 3.03
C LYS A 243 9.39 6.89 4.17
N SER A 244 8.79 5.70 4.23
CA SER A 244 7.98 5.23 5.33
C SER A 244 8.34 3.78 5.62
N ARG A 245 7.90 3.29 6.77
CA ARG A 245 8.14 1.91 7.20
C ARG A 245 6.83 1.27 7.59
N ASN A 246 6.77 -0.05 7.59
CA ASN A 246 5.72 -0.79 8.30
C ASN A 246 6.36 -1.50 9.49
N VAL A 247 5.55 -2.00 10.42
CA VAL A 247 6.01 -2.96 11.44
C VAL A 247 5.24 -4.24 11.24
N LEU A 248 5.95 -5.35 11.01
CA LEU A 248 5.37 -6.67 10.84
C LEU A 248 5.90 -7.61 11.92
N ALA A 249 5.00 -8.34 12.57
CA ALA A 249 5.33 -9.42 13.49
C ALA A 249 4.48 -10.64 13.18
N LYS A 250 5.07 -11.83 13.22
CA LYS A 250 4.36 -13.09 12.96
C LYS A 250 4.53 -14.05 14.14
N THR A 251 3.50 -14.84 14.44
CA THR A 251 3.64 -16.02 15.30
C THR A 251 4.63 -17.01 14.68
N LYS A 252 5.36 -17.72 15.54
CA LYS A 252 6.30 -18.80 15.18
C LYS A 252 5.58 -20.15 15.04
N THR A 253 4.34 -20.23 15.53
CA THR A 253 3.43 -21.37 15.39
C THR A 253 2.39 -21.10 14.30
N GLY A 254 1.76 -22.19 13.84
CA GLY A 254 0.83 -22.19 12.72
C GLY A 254 1.52 -22.39 11.37
N THR A 255 0.73 -22.71 10.35
CA THR A 255 1.18 -22.90 8.98
C THR A 255 1.68 -21.56 8.40
N PRO A 256 2.88 -21.52 7.78
CA PRO A 256 3.44 -20.27 7.27
C PRO A 256 2.77 -19.79 5.96
N ASP A 257 2.10 -20.69 5.25
CA ASP A 257 1.47 -20.47 3.94
C ASP A 257 0.00 -20.02 4.04
N GLU A 258 -0.66 -20.28 5.17
CA GLU A 258 -2.00 -19.79 5.48
C GLU A 258 -1.92 -18.81 6.64
N VAL A 259 -1.94 -17.51 6.31
CA VAL A 259 -1.70 -16.44 7.28
C VAL A 259 -2.96 -15.64 7.52
N VAL A 260 -3.38 -15.57 8.78
CA VAL A 260 -4.38 -14.59 9.22
C VAL A 260 -3.65 -13.26 9.47
N MET A 261 -3.99 -12.23 8.70
CA MET A 261 -3.38 -10.91 8.84
C MET A 261 -4.31 -9.94 9.54
N VAL A 262 -3.82 -9.30 10.59
CA VAL A 262 -4.56 -8.28 11.36
C VAL A 262 -3.68 -7.05 11.46
N GLY A 263 -4.23 -5.86 11.19
CA GLY A 263 -3.42 -4.66 11.20
C GLY A 263 -4.17 -3.36 11.34
N ALA A 264 -3.41 -2.30 11.64
CA ALA A 264 -3.89 -0.95 11.79
C ALA A 264 -2.90 0.05 11.21
N ARG A 265 -3.36 1.24 10.81
CA ARG A 265 -2.44 2.32 10.44
C ARG A 265 -1.78 2.89 11.69
N LEU A 266 -0.46 3.00 11.64
CA LEU A 266 0.33 3.54 12.73
C LEU A 266 0.35 5.06 12.72
N ASP A 267 0.26 5.71 11.55
CA ASP A 267 0.42 7.15 11.41
C ASP A 267 -0.83 7.97 11.72
N SER A 268 -0.61 9.23 12.10
CA SER A 268 -1.65 10.25 12.26
C SER A 268 -1.68 11.24 11.08
N PRO A 269 -2.76 12.04 10.93
CA PRO A 269 -2.67 13.24 10.08
C PRO A 269 -1.63 14.23 10.62
N PRO A 270 -1.06 15.08 9.76
CA PRO A 270 -0.39 16.30 10.22
C PRO A 270 -1.31 17.12 11.12
N GLY A 271 -0.77 17.68 12.21
CA GLY A 271 -1.52 18.52 13.14
C GLY A 271 -2.48 17.79 14.09
N SER A 272 -2.43 16.45 14.14
CA SER A 272 -3.23 15.67 15.09
C SER A 272 -2.39 14.54 15.73
N PRO A 273 -2.56 14.26 17.04
CA PRO A 273 -1.92 13.12 17.68
C PRO A 273 -2.47 11.77 17.17
N GLY A 274 -3.66 11.78 16.57
CA GLY A 274 -4.26 10.62 15.93
C GLY A 274 -4.62 9.47 16.88
N ILE A 275 -5.01 9.77 18.12
CA ILE A 275 -5.31 8.75 19.14
C ILE A 275 -6.52 7.91 18.77
N ASN A 276 -7.57 8.50 18.19
CA ASN A 276 -8.65 7.69 17.60
C ASN A 276 -8.35 7.29 16.14
N SER A 277 -7.79 8.19 15.33
CA SER A 277 -7.47 7.92 13.91
C SER A 277 -5.95 7.92 13.65
N ALA A 278 -5.25 6.80 13.80
CA ALA A 278 -5.75 5.44 14.02
C ALA A 278 -5.17 4.75 15.27
N GLY A 279 -4.84 5.51 16.32
CA GLY A 279 -4.28 4.99 17.58
C GLY A 279 -5.14 3.91 18.25
N SER A 280 -6.48 4.00 18.17
CA SER A 280 -7.40 3.00 18.73
C SER A 280 -7.25 1.64 18.05
N GLY A 281 -7.12 1.63 16.72
CA GLY A 281 -6.81 0.42 15.96
C GLY A 281 -5.43 -0.14 16.33
N VAL A 282 -4.41 0.72 16.45
CA VAL A 282 -3.07 0.30 16.88
C VAL A 282 -3.12 -0.33 18.28
N ALA A 283 -3.83 0.30 19.22
CA ALA A 283 -3.96 -0.20 20.59
C ALA A 283 -4.65 -1.57 20.63
N ALA A 284 -5.75 -1.76 19.88
CA ALA A 284 -6.45 -3.04 19.82
C ALA A 284 -5.57 -4.16 19.23
N VAL A 285 -4.90 -3.88 18.10
CA VAL A 285 -4.06 -4.85 17.41
C VAL A 285 -2.80 -5.18 18.22
N LEU A 286 -2.17 -4.17 18.82
CA LEU A 286 -0.98 -4.37 19.65
C LEU A 286 -1.32 -5.15 20.91
N GLU A 287 -2.36 -4.76 21.64
CA GLU A 287 -2.76 -5.48 22.87
C GLU A 287 -3.07 -6.94 22.55
N THR A 288 -3.82 -7.20 21.47
CA THR A 288 -4.11 -8.57 21.00
C THR A 288 -2.82 -9.34 20.71
N ALA A 289 -1.85 -8.74 20.02
CA ALA A 289 -0.57 -9.39 19.74
C ALA A 289 0.21 -9.72 21.02
N LEU A 290 0.25 -8.79 21.97
CA LEU A 290 0.99 -8.97 23.23
C LEU A 290 0.36 -10.02 24.15
N GLN A 291 -0.97 -10.17 24.11
CA GLN A 291 -1.70 -11.19 24.88
C GLN A 291 -1.69 -12.57 24.20
N LEU A 292 -1.69 -12.62 22.87
CA LEU A 292 -1.53 -13.86 22.11
C LEU A 292 -0.12 -14.45 22.24
N GLY A 293 0.89 -13.57 22.20
CA GLY A 293 2.30 -13.98 22.20
C GLY A 293 2.74 -14.64 20.89
N PRO A 294 4.03 -15.00 20.78
CA PRO A 294 4.61 -15.50 19.54
C PRO A 294 4.43 -17.01 19.32
N LEU A 295 4.03 -17.77 20.34
CA LEU A 295 3.93 -19.24 20.30
C LEU A 295 2.53 -19.79 20.68
N PRO A 296 1.41 -19.19 20.22
CA PRO A 296 0.09 -19.70 20.57
C PRO A 296 -0.20 -21.04 19.90
N PRO A 297 -1.09 -21.88 20.44
CA PRO A 297 -1.52 -23.13 19.81
C PRO A 297 -2.51 -22.85 18.66
N VAL A 298 -2.02 -22.32 17.54
CA VAL A 298 -2.83 -21.94 16.35
C VAL A 298 -2.54 -22.83 15.16
N THR A 299 -3.56 -23.08 14.33
CA THR A 299 -3.41 -23.79 13.05
C THR A 299 -2.75 -22.91 12.00
N ASN A 300 -3.21 -21.67 11.85
CA ASN A 300 -2.73 -20.70 10.87
C ASN A 300 -1.81 -19.70 11.55
N ALA A 301 -0.70 -19.34 10.92
CA ALA A 301 0.15 -18.29 11.47
C ALA A 301 -0.60 -16.94 11.50
N VAL A 302 -0.42 -16.17 12.56
CA VAL A 302 -1.02 -14.83 12.68
C VAL A 302 0.06 -13.79 12.42
N ARG A 303 -0.20 -12.87 11.49
CA ARG A 303 0.69 -11.74 11.19
C ARG A 303 0.03 -10.42 11.60
N PHE A 304 0.65 -9.75 12.57
CA PHE A 304 0.29 -8.41 13.00
C PHE A 304 1.04 -7.38 12.16
N ALA A 305 0.32 -6.38 11.66
CA ALA A 305 0.88 -5.34 10.81
C ALA A 305 0.46 -3.94 11.25
N PHE A 306 1.45 -3.05 11.35
CA PHE A 306 1.24 -1.64 11.66
C PHE A 306 1.74 -0.83 10.48
N TRP A 307 0.80 -0.28 9.72
CA TRP A 307 1.05 0.31 8.41
C TRP A 307 1.40 1.78 8.53
N GLY A 308 2.49 2.20 7.90
CA GLY A 308 2.76 3.61 7.64
C GLY A 308 2.07 4.11 6.39
N GLY A 309 2.20 5.40 6.13
CA GLY A 309 1.97 5.96 4.80
C GLY A 309 0.52 6.18 4.43
N ARG A 310 -0.28 6.80 5.31
CA ARG A 310 -1.58 7.35 4.92
C ARG A 310 -1.42 8.21 3.66
N ASP A 311 -2.12 7.79 2.64
CA ASP A 311 -2.50 8.56 1.49
C ASP A 311 -3.32 9.78 1.92
N GLN A 312 -2.74 10.98 1.78
CA GLN A 312 -3.49 12.25 1.80
C GLN A 312 -4.27 12.46 0.50
N TRP A 313 -4.55 11.40 -0.25
CA TRP A 313 -5.22 11.47 -1.54
C TRP A 313 -6.72 11.74 -1.36
N ARG A 314 -7.06 12.97 -0.98
CA ARG A 314 -8.46 13.39 -1.00
C ARG A 314 -8.89 14.07 -2.29
N HIS A 315 -8.02 14.68 -3.11
CA HIS A 315 -8.51 15.46 -4.26
C HIS A 315 -7.59 15.57 -5.50
N GLY A 316 -6.93 14.49 -5.95
CA GLY A 316 -5.85 14.62 -6.95
C GLY A 316 -5.93 13.87 -8.28
N LEU A 317 -6.98 13.12 -8.59
CA LEU A 317 -7.24 12.63 -9.96
C LEU A 317 -8.70 12.21 -10.00
N ARG A 318 -9.56 13.14 -10.42
CA ARG A 318 -11.00 12.90 -10.53
C ARG A 318 -11.28 12.23 -11.86
N LEU A 319 -10.65 11.07 -12.10
CA LEU A 319 -11.16 10.15 -13.11
C LEU A 319 -12.45 9.56 -12.53
N ARG A 320 -13.55 10.25 -12.82
CA ARG A 320 -14.87 9.63 -12.77
C ARG A 320 -14.81 8.49 -13.76
N ASN A 321 -14.60 7.27 -13.27
CA ASN A 321 -15.03 6.09 -14.02
C ASN A 321 -16.50 6.31 -14.35
N GLY A 322 -16.81 6.34 -15.65
CA GLY A 322 -18.18 6.21 -16.13
C GLY A 322 -18.79 4.89 -15.67
#